data_AF-A0A484H0H0-F1
#
_entry.id   AF-A0A484H0H0-F1
#
_cell.length_a   1.000
_cell.length_b   1.000
_cell.length_c   1.000
_cell.angle_alpha   90.00
_cell.angle_beta   90.00
_cell.angle_gamma   90.00
#
_symmetry.space_group_name_H-M   'P 1'
#
loop_
_entity.id
_entity.type
_entity.pdbx_description
1 polymer ?
#
loop_
_entity_poly.entity_id
_entity_poly.type
_entity_poly.pdbx_seq_one_letter_code
_entity_poly.pdbx_strand_id
1 'polypeptide(L)'
;MMAATAVDRVRAGMRRSLALWRMPWLPLVMVAAAAVAVASEQQVPLVLWSSDRDLWAPAADTHEGHITSDMQLSTYLDPALELGPRNVLLFLQDKLSIEDFTAYGGVFGNKQDSAFSNLENALDLAPSSLVLPAVDWYAVSTLTTYLQEKLGASPLHVDLATLRELKLNASLPALLLIRLPYTASSGLMAPKEVLTGNDEVIGQVLSVLKSEDVPYTAALTAVRPPRVARDVALVAGGLGRQLLQRQSASPMIFSPVSYNDTAPRILFWAQNFSVAYRDHWKDLTSLTFGDEDRLNLTGSFWNESVARLVLTYEQLFGTTVTFRFILANRFYPVSARHWFTLERLEIHSNGSVAYFNASQVTGPSIYSFHCEYVSSLNKNGNLLVPGTQPSLWQMTFQDFQIQAFNVTGEQFSYASDCAGFFSPGIWMGLLTSLFMLFIFTYGLHMILSLKTMDRFDDHKGPAIALTQIV
;
A
#
# COMPACT_ATOMS: atom_id res chain seq x y z
N MET A 1 -35.57 54.54 54.55
CA MET A 1 -36.49 54.89 53.44
C MET A 1 -36.14 53.99 52.25
N MET A 2 -37.12 53.17 51.86
CA MET A 2 -37.29 52.31 50.68
C MET A 2 -36.12 51.55 50.04
N ALA A 3 -36.38 50.24 49.88
CA ALA A 3 -35.65 49.25 49.10
C ALA A 3 -35.69 49.48 47.59
N ALA A 4 -34.67 49.00 46.87
CA ALA A 4 -34.75 48.73 45.43
C ALA A 4 -33.78 47.60 45.05
N THR A 5 -34.33 46.41 44.85
CA THR A 5 -33.75 45.31 44.08
C THR A 5 -34.14 45.50 42.60
N ALA A 6 -33.19 45.39 41.68
CA ALA A 6 -33.48 45.42 40.24
C ALA A 6 -33.00 44.13 39.57
N VAL A 7 -33.94 43.44 38.92
CA VAL A 7 -33.76 42.35 37.98
C VAL A 7 -34.36 42.81 36.64
N ASP A 8 -33.74 42.35 35.56
CA ASP A 8 -34.35 41.82 34.32
C ASP A 8 -34.09 42.48 32.95
N ARG A 9 -33.86 41.55 32.00
CA ARG A 9 -34.20 41.49 30.56
C ARG A 9 -33.43 42.27 29.48
N VAL A 10 -32.65 41.46 28.75
CA VAL A 10 -32.74 41.14 27.29
C VAL A 10 -33.39 42.19 26.39
N ARG A 11 -32.59 42.74 25.46
CA ARG A 11 -33.05 43.54 24.32
C ARG A 11 -32.72 42.82 23.02
N ALA A 12 -33.74 42.34 22.32
CA ALA A 12 -33.68 41.88 20.94
C ALA A 12 -33.61 43.09 19.99
N GLY A 13 -32.74 43.01 18.98
CA GLY A 13 -32.59 44.01 17.92
C GLY A 13 -32.37 43.34 16.57
N MET A 14 -33.42 43.34 15.76
CA MET A 14 -33.55 42.73 14.44
C MET A 14 -32.77 43.50 13.36
N ARG A 15 -31.98 42.82 12.52
CA ARG A 15 -31.51 43.37 11.23
C ARG A 15 -31.50 42.32 10.13
N ARG A 16 -32.52 42.46 9.27
CA ARG A 16 -32.60 42.28 7.81
C ARG A 16 -31.79 41.15 7.15
N SER A 17 -32.57 40.23 6.59
CA SER A 17 -32.25 39.28 5.54
C SER A 17 -31.70 39.95 4.27
N LEU A 18 -30.68 39.32 3.69
CA LEU A 18 -30.26 39.55 2.31
C LEU A 18 -30.06 38.20 1.61
N ALA A 19 -30.73 38.12 0.46
CA ALA A 19 -30.94 37.00 -0.44
C ALA A 19 -29.78 36.01 -0.63
N LEU A 20 -30.10 34.73 -0.42
CA LEU A 20 -29.42 33.58 -1.00
C LEU A 20 -29.79 33.48 -2.48
N TRP A 21 -28.81 33.69 -3.37
CA TRP A 21 -28.90 33.13 -4.73
C TRP A 21 -27.51 32.80 -5.29
N ARG A 22 -27.44 31.60 -5.88
CA ARG A 22 -26.42 31.06 -6.79
C ARG A 22 -25.11 30.53 -6.19
N MET A 23 -25.13 29.25 -5.80
CA MET A 23 -23.96 28.38 -5.81
C MET A 23 -24.06 27.41 -7.00
N PRO A 24 -23.34 27.63 -8.11
CA PRO A 24 -23.32 26.71 -9.25
C PRO A 24 -22.21 25.67 -9.06
N TRP A 25 -22.29 24.82 -8.03
CA TRP A 25 -21.25 23.81 -7.77
C TRP A 25 -21.80 22.44 -7.34
N LEU A 26 -23.10 22.21 -7.54
CA LEU A 26 -23.76 20.96 -7.14
C LEU A 26 -23.82 19.82 -8.18
N PRO A 27 -23.47 19.97 -9.48
CA PRO A 27 -23.37 18.80 -10.36
C PRO A 27 -21.94 18.21 -10.44
N LEU A 28 -20.93 18.85 -9.83
CA LEU A 28 -19.54 18.39 -9.91
C LEU A 28 -19.17 17.31 -8.88
N VAL A 29 -20.00 17.10 -7.86
CA VAL A 29 -19.76 16.13 -6.78
C VAL A 29 -20.25 14.71 -7.15
N MET A 30 -21.08 14.55 -8.19
CA MET A 30 -21.64 13.25 -8.59
C MET A 30 -20.93 12.56 -9.76
N VAL A 31 -19.87 13.16 -10.33
CA VAL A 31 -19.08 12.53 -11.42
C VAL A 31 -17.68 12.09 -10.95
N ALA A 32 -17.27 12.44 -9.73
CA ALA A 32 -15.97 12.05 -9.18
C ALA A 32 -15.95 10.65 -8.49
N ALA A 33 -16.99 9.83 -8.68
CA ALA A 33 -17.09 8.49 -8.11
C ALA A 33 -16.69 7.35 -9.08
N ALA A 34 -16.18 7.67 -10.27
CA ALA A 34 -15.75 6.67 -11.25
C ALA A 34 -14.39 7.02 -11.87
N ALA A 35 -13.39 7.21 -11.00
CA ALA A 35 -11.99 7.06 -11.40
C ALA A 35 -11.35 6.20 -10.31
N VAL A 36 -11.57 4.89 -10.41
CA VAL A 36 -10.69 3.92 -9.76
C VAL A 36 -9.29 4.27 -10.25
N ALA A 37 -8.48 4.83 -9.35
CA ALA A 37 -7.06 4.99 -9.57
C ALA A 37 -6.49 3.58 -9.72
N VAL A 38 -6.37 3.13 -10.97
CA VAL A 38 -5.63 1.93 -11.29
C VAL A 38 -4.18 2.25 -10.97
N ALA A 39 -3.70 1.63 -9.89
CA ALA A 39 -2.30 1.68 -9.50
C ALA A 39 -1.45 1.36 -10.73
N SER A 40 -0.36 2.10 -10.93
CA SER A 40 0.62 1.76 -11.95
C SER A 40 1.31 0.46 -11.51
N GLU A 41 0.78 -0.67 -11.94
CA GLU A 41 1.33 -1.97 -11.62
C GLU A 41 2.63 -2.18 -12.40
N GLN A 42 3.78 -2.05 -11.73
CA GLN A 42 5.08 -2.50 -12.25
C GLN A 42 5.35 -3.98 -11.92
N GLN A 43 4.28 -4.73 -11.63
CA GLN A 43 4.32 -6.09 -11.12
C GLN A 43 3.62 -7.04 -12.10
N VAL A 44 4.18 -8.24 -12.24
CA VAL A 44 3.66 -9.29 -13.11
C VAL A 44 3.48 -10.56 -12.27
N PRO A 45 2.36 -11.30 -12.42
CA PRO A 45 2.20 -12.58 -11.75
C PRO A 45 3.12 -13.65 -12.36
N LEU A 46 3.62 -14.55 -11.52
CA LEU A 46 4.37 -15.73 -11.94
C LEU A 46 3.72 -16.97 -11.33
N VAL A 47 3.29 -17.88 -12.19
CA VAL A 47 2.67 -19.15 -11.81
C VAL A 47 3.62 -20.26 -12.23
N LEU A 48 4.03 -21.11 -11.29
CA LEU A 48 4.95 -22.22 -11.50
C LEU A 48 4.25 -23.52 -11.13
N TRP A 49 4.42 -24.55 -11.95
CA TRP A 49 3.92 -25.88 -11.65
C TRP A 49 4.84 -26.94 -12.24
N SER A 50 4.90 -28.10 -11.60
CA SER A 50 5.77 -29.18 -12.03
C SER A 50 5.10 -30.54 -11.87
N SER A 51 5.57 -31.48 -12.67
CA SER A 51 5.19 -32.90 -12.63
C SER A 51 5.83 -33.67 -11.45
N ASP A 52 6.89 -33.15 -10.85
CA ASP A 52 7.55 -33.73 -9.68
C ASP A 52 7.05 -33.10 -8.36
N ARG A 53 7.19 -33.85 -7.26
CA ARG A 53 6.76 -33.43 -5.91
C ARG A 53 7.85 -32.64 -5.19
N ASP A 54 7.43 -31.79 -4.26
CA ASP A 54 8.29 -31.14 -3.25
C ASP A 54 9.48 -30.33 -3.82
N LEU A 55 9.28 -29.66 -4.96
CA LEU A 55 10.32 -28.87 -5.62
C LEU A 55 10.45 -27.44 -5.12
N TRP A 56 9.37 -26.89 -4.54
CA TRP A 56 9.32 -25.50 -4.13
C TRP A 56 9.60 -25.39 -2.63
N ALA A 57 10.54 -24.52 -2.25
CA ALA A 57 10.69 -24.15 -0.85
C ALA A 57 9.38 -23.46 -0.38
N PRO A 58 8.93 -23.66 0.88
CA PRO A 58 7.81 -22.92 1.42
C PRO A 58 8.05 -21.42 1.24
N ALA A 59 7.14 -20.73 0.55
CA ALA A 59 7.18 -19.28 0.46
C ALA A 59 7.15 -18.73 1.89
N ALA A 60 8.27 -18.16 2.35
CA ALA A 60 8.38 -17.64 3.71
C ALA A 60 7.31 -16.55 3.90
N ASP A 61 6.35 -16.79 4.80
CA ASP A 61 5.20 -15.94 5.19
C ASP A 61 5.11 -14.59 4.43
N THR A 62 4.76 -14.65 3.14
CA THR A 62 4.68 -13.45 2.31
C THR A 62 3.43 -12.68 2.70
N HIS A 63 3.60 -11.48 3.25
CA HIS A 63 2.49 -10.59 3.57
C HIS A 63 1.78 -10.12 2.30
N GLU A 64 0.48 -9.82 2.40
CA GLU A 64 -0.27 -9.24 1.28
C GLU A 64 0.39 -7.94 0.78
N GLY A 65 0.65 -7.85 -0.53
CA GLY A 65 1.33 -6.71 -1.16
C GLY A 65 2.86 -6.81 -1.24
N HIS A 66 3.47 -7.94 -0.85
CA HIS A 66 4.90 -8.19 -1.06
C HIS A 66 5.23 -8.35 -2.55
N ILE A 67 6.23 -7.60 -3.04
CA ILE A 67 6.77 -7.74 -4.40
C ILE A 67 8.05 -8.57 -4.32
N THR A 68 8.09 -9.69 -5.04
CA THR A 68 9.27 -10.55 -5.09
C THR A 68 10.36 -9.92 -5.97
N SER A 69 11.55 -9.75 -5.40
CA SER A 69 12.73 -9.25 -6.10
C SER A 69 13.45 -10.37 -6.88
N ASP A 70 14.38 -9.99 -7.74
CA ASP A 70 15.27 -10.87 -8.49
C ASP A 70 16.01 -11.89 -7.60
N MET A 71 16.60 -11.43 -6.50
CA MET A 71 17.32 -12.28 -5.56
C MET A 71 16.39 -13.28 -4.88
N GLN A 72 15.18 -12.85 -4.48
CA GLN A 72 14.20 -13.75 -3.87
C GLN A 72 13.67 -14.78 -4.86
N LEU A 73 13.44 -14.37 -6.10
CA LEU A 73 13.00 -15.24 -7.18
C LEU A 73 14.02 -16.35 -7.45
N SER A 74 15.32 -16.01 -7.45
CA SER A 74 16.41 -16.98 -7.62
C SER A 74 16.39 -18.07 -6.53
N THR A 75 16.20 -17.69 -5.26
CA THR A 75 16.09 -18.64 -4.14
C THR A 75 14.88 -19.57 -4.23
N TYR A 76 13.78 -19.14 -4.85
CA TYR A 76 12.61 -20.00 -5.07
C TYR A 76 12.82 -20.98 -6.23
N LEU A 77 13.56 -20.57 -7.27
CA LEU A 77 13.79 -21.38 -8.47
C LEU A 77 14.96 -22.37 -8.32
N ASP A 78 15.99 -22.03 -7.54
CA ASP A 78 17.20 -22.86 -7.41
C ASP A 78 16.92 -24.32 -7.02
N PRO A 79 16.12 -24.61 -5.97
CA PRO A 79 15.80 -25.99 -5.59
C PRO A 79 15.08 -26.75 -6.71
N ALA A 80 14.15 -26.09 -7.41
CA ALA A 80 13.37 -26.69 -8.47
C ALA A 80 14.20 -26.99 -9.73
N LEU A 81 15.21 -26.17 -10.04
CA LEU A 81 16.10 -26.38 -11.18
C LEU A 81 17.21 -27.41 -10.90
N GLU A 82 17.60 -27.56 -9.64
CA GLU A 82 18.60 -28.55 -9.23
C GLU A 82 18.00 -29.96 -9.09
N LEU A 83 16.84 -30.07 -8.44
CA LEU A 83 16.19 -31.34 -8.09
C LEU A 83 15.10 -31.76 -9.08
N GLY A 84 14.51 -30.80 -9.79
CA GLY A 84 13.37 -31.04 -10.67
C GLY A 84 13.75 -31.50 -12.08
N PRO A 85 12.72 -31.69 -12.93
CA PRO A 85 12.91 -32.17 -14.28
C PRO A 85 13.66 -31.14 -15.13
N ARG A 86 14.56 -31.64 -15.98
CA ARG A 86 15.45 -30.82 -16.81
C ARG A 86 14.74 -30.20 -18.03
N ASN A 87 13.46 -30.53 -18.25
CA ASN A 87 12.62 -29.92 -19.27
C ASN A 87 11.82 -28.77 -18.67
N VAL A 88 12.20 -27.54 -19.00
CA VAL A 88 11.56 -26.33 -18.50
C VAL A 88 10.78 -25.64 -19.61
N LEU A 89 9.50 -25.43 -19.38
CA LEU A 89 8.60 -24.69 -20.26
C LEU A 89 8.35 -23.31 -19.69
N LEU A 90 8.60 -22.29 -20.50
CA LEU A 90 8.31 -20.90 -20.15
C LEU A 90 7.25 -20.35 -21.11
N PHE A 91 6.02 -20.24 -20.58
CA PHE A 91 4.92 -19.54 -21.23
C PHE A 91 5.03 -18.05 -20.92
N LEU A 92 5.33 -17.28 -21.96
CA LEU A 92 5.62 -15.87 -21.85
C LEU A 92 4.57 -15.08 -22.62
N GLN A 93 3.63 -14.51 -21.89
CA GLN A 93 2.59 -13.65 -22.44
C GLN A 93 3.12 -12.25 -22.71
N ASP A 94 2.58 -11.56 -23.72
CA ASP A 94 2.94 -10.16 -23.91
C ASP A 94 2.40 -9.30 -22.77
N LYS A 95 1.18 -9.54 -22.26
CA LYS A 95 0.56 -8.77 -21.18
C LYS A 95 -0.21 -9.68 -20.23
N LEU A 96 0.01 -9.53 -18.93
CA LEU A 96 -0.75 -10.21 -17.88
C LEU A 96 -0.69 -9.42 -16.57
N SER A 97 -1.81 -9.29 -15.86
CA SER A 97 -1.83 -8.81 -14.48
C SER A 97 -2.66 -9.71 -13.56
N ILE A 98 -2.55 -9.46 -12.25
CA ILE A 98 -3.40 -10.12 -11.25
C ILE A 98 -4.88 -9.79 -11.46
N GLU A 99 -5.19 -8.60 -12.00
CA GLU A 99 -6.57 -8.20 -12.26
C GLU A 99 -7.19 -9.02 -13.39
N ASP A 100 -6.41 -9.47 -14.38
CA ASP A 100 -6.92 -10.34 -15.45
C ASP A 100 -7.39 -11.69 -14.89
N PHE A 101 -6.66 -12.27 -13.92
CA PHE A 101 -7.09 -13.50 -13.24
C PHE A 101 -8.37 -13.28 -12.42
N THR A 102 -8.49 -12.16 -11.71
CA THR A 102 -9.70 -11.89 -10.91
C THR A 102 -10.92 -11.53 -11.78
N ALA A 103 -10.71 -10.83 -12.89
CA ALA A 103 -11.77 -10.40 -13.80
C ALA A 103 -12.28 -11.56 -14.67
N TYR A 104 -11.38 -12.42 -15.16
CA TYR A 104 -11.71 -13.45 -16.15
C TYR A 104 -11.57 -14.89 -15.64
N GLY A 105 -11.11 -15.12 -14.41
CA GLY A 105 -10.95 -16.46 -13.81
C GLY A 105 -12.19 -17.03 -13.12
N GLY A 106 -13.35 -16.38 -13.21
CA GLY A 106 -14.60 -16.94 -12.66
C GLY A 106 -14.71 -16.94 -11.13
N VAL A 107 -13.89 -16.16 -10.42
CA VAL A 107 -13.82 -16.07 -8.94
C VAL A 107 -15.17 -15.70 -8.30
N PHE A 108 -16.03 -14.97 -9.02
CA PHE A 108 -17.34 -14.51 -8.54
C PHE A 108 -18.51 -15.46 -8.87
N GLY A 109 -18.26 -16.76 -8.97
CA GLY A 109 -19.30 -17.79 -9.18
C GLY A 109 -19.61 -18.09 -10.65
N ASN A 110 -18.94 -17.44 -11.60
CA ASN A 110 -19.08 -17.66 -13.04
C ASN A 110 -18.00 -18.61 -13.59
N LYS A 111 -17.84 -19.79 -12.97
CA LYS A 111 -16.80 -20.76 -13.37
C LYS A 111 -16.93 -21.26 -14.81
N GLN A 112 -18.16 -21.38 -15.33
CA GLN A 112 -18.42 -21.82 -16.71
C GLN A 112 -17.89 -20.82 -17.77
N ASP A 113 -17.67 -19.57 -17.36
CA ASP A 113 -17.21 -18.49 -18.22
C ASP A 113 -15.72 -18.14 -18.00
N SER A 114 -14.97 -18.98 -17.30
CA SER A 114 -13.55 -18.76 -16.99
C SER A 114 -12.68 -18.81 -18.25
N ALA A 115 -11.75 -17.86 -18.38
CA ALA A 115 -10.79 -17.81 -19.47
C ALA A 115 -9.59 -18.74 -19.28
N PHE A 116 -9.39 -19.28 -18.07
CA PHE A 116 -8.18 -20.01 -17.66
C PHE A 116 -8.45 -21.47 -17.27
N SER A 117 -9.41 -22.11 -17.95
CA SER A 117 -9.88 -23.46 -17.59
C SER A 117 -8.80 -24.54 -17.68
N ASN A 118 -7.91 -24.47 -18.68
CA ASN A 118 -6.84 -25.45 -18.85
C ASN A 118 -5.72 -25.21 -17.85
N LEU A 119 -5.42 -23.95 -17.51
CA LEU A 119 -4.47 -23.60 -16.47
C LEU A 119 -4.95 -24.03 -15.07
N GLU A 120 -6.23 -23.82 -14.72
CA GLU A 120 -6.82 -24.28 -13.45
C GLU A 120 -6.69 -25.81 -13.35
N ASN A 121 -7.07 -26.53 -14.41
CA ASN A 121 -6.90 -27.98 -14.47
C ASN A 121 -5.43 -28.43 -14.37
N ALA A 122 -4.48 -27.68 -14.96
CA ALA A 122 -3.06 -28.00 -14.89
C ALA A 122 -2.52 -27.85 -13.47
N LEU A 123 -2.94 -26.81 -12.74
CA LEU A 123 -2.55 -26.57 -11.36
C LEU A 123 -3.16 -27.58 -10.40
N ASP A 124 -4.43 -27.97 -10.62
CA ASP A 124 -5.12 -28.98 -9.82
C ASP A 124 -4.53 -30.39 -10.01
N LEU A 125 -4.03 -30.69 -11.21
CA LEU A 125 -3.40 -31.97 -11.53
C LEU A 125 -1.91 -32.02 -11.18
N ALA A 126 -1.26 -30.87 -10.98
CA ALA A 126 0.17 -30.78 -10.72
C ALA A 126 0.52 -31.26 -9.30
N PRO A 127 1.51 -32.17 -9.13
CA PRO A 127 1.97 -32.59 -7.81
C PRO A 127 2.63 -31.49 -6.98
N SER A 128 3.15 -30.43 -7.62
CA SER A 128 3.67 -29.25 -6.95
C SER A 128 3.37 -27.97 -7.75
N SER A 129 2.92 -26.92 -7.06
CA SER A 129 2.65 -25.60 -7.64
C SER A 129 3.10 -24.47 -6.70
N LEU A 130 3.50 -23.35 -7.29
CA LEU A 130 3.91 -22.13 -6.59
C LEU A 130 3.32 -20.93 -7.33
N VAL A 131 2.61 -20.07 -6.61
CA VAL A 131 1.97 -18.87 -7.17
C VAL A 131 2.58 -17.64 -6.50
N LEU A 132 3.23 -16.80 -7.29
CA LEU A 132 3.77 -15.51 -6.87
C LEU A 132 2.91 -14.40 -7.49
N PRO A 133 2.00 -13.78 -6.72
CA PRO A 133 1.02 -12.84 -7.26
C PRO A 133 1.66 -11.53 -7.74
N ALA A 134 2.82 -11.15 -7.18
CA ALA A 134 3.53 -9.93 -7.52
C ALA A 134 5.04 -10.20 -7.63
N VAL A 135 5.55 -10.21 -8.86
CA VAL A 135 6.98 -10.24 -9.18
C VAL A 135 7.37 -8.94 -9.86
N ASP A 136 8.53 -8.40 -9.51
CA ASP A 136 9.09 -7.25 -10.22
C ASP A 136 9.27 -7.58 -11.71
N TRP A 137 8.71 -6.74 -12.58
CA TRP A 137 8.90 -6.82 -14.03
C TRP A 137 10.37 -7.02 -14.42
N TYR A 138 11.29 -6.30 -13.76
CA TYR A 138 12.71 -6.33 -14.15
C TYR A 138 13.33 -7.69 -13.84
N ALA A 139 12.92 -8.31 -12.72
CA ALA A 139 13.29 -9.67 -12.37
C ALA A 139 12.79 -10.67 -13.42
N VAL A 140 11.54 -10.55 -13.87
CA VAL A 140 10.98 -11.44 -14.92
C VAL A 140 11.71 -11.26 -16.26
N SER A 141 12.12 -10.03 -16.60
CA SER A 141 12.86 -9.78 -17.84
C SER A 141 14.21 -10.50 -17.92
N THR A 142 14.83 -10.79 -16.76
CA THR A 142 16.11 -11.52 -16.65
C THR A 142 15.93 -13.02 -16.39
N LEU A 143 14.69 -13.49 -16.25
CA LEU A 143 14.40 -14.90 -15.95
C LEU A 143 14.81 -15.85 -17.09
N THR A 144 14.66 -15.43 -18.35
CA THR A 144 15.08 -16.25 -19.51
C THR A 144 16.58 -16.50 -19.51
N THR A 145 17.38 -15.46 -19.23
CA THR A 145 18.84 -15.55 -19.13
C THR A 145 19.27 -16.36 -17.91
N TYR A 146 18.55 -16.22 -16.79
CA TYR A 146 18.80 -16.99 -15.57
C TYR A 146 18.61 -18.50 -15.79
N LEU A 147 17.50 -18.88 -16.44
CA LEU A 147 17.22 -20.28 -16.78
C LEU A 147 18.25 -20.84 -17.77
N GLN A 148 18.66 -20.05 -18.76
CA GLN A 148 19.70 -20.46 -19.71
C GLN A 148 21.05 -20.74 -19.02
N GLU A 149 21.47 -19.87 -18.10
CA GLU A 149 22.72 -20.03 -17.35
C GLU A 149 22.70 -21.27 -16.44
N LYS A 150 21.58 -21.51 -15.75
CA LYS A 150 21.43 -22.64 -14.82
C LYS A 150 21.23 -23.99 -15.50
N LEU A 151 20.48 -24.04 -16.61
CA LEU A 151 20.23 -25.28 -17.34
C LEU A 151 21.35 -25.62 -18.33
N GLY A 152 22.18 -24.63 -18.71
CA GLY A 152 23.21 -24.80 -19.75
C GLY A 152 22.63 -25.08 -21.14
N ALA A 153 21.34 -24.83 -21.35
CA ALA A 153 20.61 -25.10 -22.59
C ALA A 153 20.15 -23.78 -23.23
N SER A 154 20.30 -23.66 -24.56
CA SER A 154 19.82 -22.49 -25.31
C SER A 154 18.28 -22.47 -25.38
N PRO A 155 17.63 -21.31 -25.20
CA PRO A 155 16.17 -21.20 -25.28
C PRO A 155 15.69 -21.49 -26.70
N LEU A 156 14.90 -22.55 -26.86
CA LEU A 156 14.25 -22.90 -28.11
C LEU A 156 12.90 -22.20 -28.17
N HIS A 157 12.69 -21.35 -29.18
CA HIS A 157 11.38 -20.74 -29.43
C HIS A 157 10.52 -21.78 -30.13
N VAL A 158 9.41 -22.17 -29.50
CA VAL A 158 8.59 -23.28 -29.97
C VAL A 158 7.20 -22.79 -30.36
N ASP A 159 6.87 -22.98 -31.63
CA ASP A 159 5.50 -22.90 -32.12
C ASP A 159 4.82 -24.27 -31.98
N LEU A 160 3.50 -24.30 -31.86
CA LEU A 160 2.73 -25.53 -31.66
C LEU A 160 3.05 -26.64 -32.69
N ALA A 161 3.29 -26.26 -33.96
CA ALA A 161 3.67 -27.20 -35.01
C ALA A 161 5.05 -27.82 -34.77
N THR A 162 6.02 -27.01 -34.34
CA THR A 162 7.39 -27.46 -34.05
C THR A 162 7.46 -28.34 -32.80
N LEU A 163 6.56 -28.15 -31.83
CA LEU A 163 6.54 -28.95 -30.60
C LEU A 163 6.25 -30.43 -30.88
N ARG A 164 5.39 -30.74 -31.86
CA ARG A 164 5.07 -32.13 -32.25
C ARG A 164 6.22 -32.83 -32.98
N GLU A 165 7.15 -32.06 -33.55
CA GLU A 165 8.32 -32.57 -34.25
C GLU A 165 9.52 -32.73 -33.29
N LEU A 166 9.49 -32.02 -32.16
CA LEU A 166 10.52 -32.06 -31.12
C LEU A 166 10.31 -33.27 -30.20
N LYS A 167 11.13 -34.30 -30.38
CA LYS A 167 11.22 -35.41 -29.41
C LYS A 167 12.00 -34.95 -28.18
N LEU A 168 11.27 -34.57 -27.14
CA LEU A 168 11.87 -34.20 -25.86
C LEU A 168 12.39 -35.44 -25.16
N ASN A 169 13.54 -35.32 -24.50
CA ASN A 169 14.17 -36.43 -23.79
C ASN A 169 14.23 -36.09 -22.29
N ALA A 170 14.15 -37.10 -21.43
CA ALA A 170 14.22 -36.89 -19.98
C ALA A 170 15.65 -36.57 -19.50
N SER A 171 16.68 -36.91 -20.30
CA SER A 171 18.10 -36.84 -19.88
C SER A 171 18.85 -35.59 -20.30
N LEU A 172 18.36 -34.83 -21.30
CA LEU A 172 19.00 -33.60 -21.77
C LEU A 172 18.15 -32.40 -21.35
N PRO A 173 18.78 -31.33 -20.81
CA PRO A 173 18.03 -30.14 -20.45
C PRO A 173 17.50 -29.44 -21.70
N ALA A 174 16.20 -29.15 -21.71
CA ALA A 174 15.54 -28.39 -22.76
C ALA A 174 14.80 -27.22 -22.14
N LEU A 175 15.07 -26.01 -22.67
CA LEU A 175 14.36 -24.79 -22.31
C LEU A 175 13.46 -24.39 -23.48
N LEU A 176 12.15 -24.58 -23.33
CA LEU A 176 11.15 -24.29 -24.36
C LEU A 176 10.47 -22.96 -24.04
N LEU A 177 10.68 -21.96 -24.88
CA LEU A 177 10.05 -20.66 -24.78
C LEU A 177 8.84 -20.60 -25.70
N ILE A 178 7.65 -20.45 -25.11
CA ILE A 178 6.38 -20.38 -25.82
C ILE A 178 5.82 -18.97 -25.66
N ARG A 179 5.85 -18.19 -26.74
CA ARG A 179 5.37 -16.81 -26.72
C ARG A 179 3.88 -16.78 -27.01
N LEU A 180 3.12 -16.28 -26.05
CA LEU A 180 1.67 -16.15 -26.14
C LEU A 180 1.34 -14.70 -26.52
N PRO A 181 0.91 -14.45 -27.77
CA PRO A 181 0.71 -13.09 -28.25
C PRO A 181 -0.47 -12.40 -27.55
N TYR A 182 -0.35 -11.10 -27.31
CA TYR A 182 -1.47 -10.24 -26.94
C TYR A 182 -1.76 -9.31 -28.12
N THR A 183 -2.51 -9.80 -29.11
CA THR A 183 -2.86 -9.01 -30.30
C THR A 183 -3.93 -7.97 -29.96
N ALA A 184 -3.51 -6.81 -29.44
CA ALA A 184 -4.28 -5.58 -29.53
C ALA A 184 -4.06 -4.88 -30.88
N SER A 185 -3.91 -5.65 -31.98
CA SER A 185 -3.90 -5.07 -33.32
C SER A 185 -5.35 -4.77 -33.71
N SER A 186 -5.77 -3.53 -33.49
CA SER A 186 -7.00 -2.93 -34.05
C SER A 186 -8.33 -3.52 -33.56
N GLY A 187 -8.68 -3.25 -32.29
CA GLY A 187 -10.04 -2.85 -31.89
C GLY A 187 -11.24 -3.80 -32.11
N LEU A 188 -11.04 -5.11 -32.33
CA LEU A 188 -12.15 -6.03 -32.64
C LEU A 188 -12.32 -7.27 -31.74
N MET A 189 -11.33 -7.64 -30.92
CA MET A 189 -11.48 -8.77 -29.98
C MET A 189 -11.39 -8.33 -28.53
N ALA A 190 -12.26 -8.91 -27.69
CA ALA A 190 -12.30 -8.62 -26.26
C ALA A 190 -11.08 -9.26 -25.55
N PRO A 191 -10.49 -8.64 -24.52
CA PRO A 191 -9.35 -9.20 -23.78
C PRO A 191 -9.58 -10.65 -23.29
N LYS A 192 -10.83 -10.97 -22.93
CA LYS A 192 -11.26 -12.31 -22.54
C LYS A 192 -11.01 -13.35 -23.64
N GLU A 193 -11.31 -13.04 -24.90
CA GLU A 193 -11.19 -13.97 -26.04
C GLU A 193 -9.72 -14.29 -26.36
N VAL A 194 -8.84 -13.31 -26.15
CA VAL A 194 -7.39 -13.48 -26.32
C VAL A 194 -6.83 -14.39 -25.21
N LEU A 195 -7.27 -14.18 -23.98
CA LEU A 195 -6.85 -15.01 -22.85
C LEU A 195 -7.37 -16.45 -22.96
N THR A 196 -8.62 -16.65 -23.42
CA THR A 196 -9.14 -18.01 -23.71
C THR A 196 -8.33 -18.69 -24.81
N GLY A 197 -7.97 -17.99 -25.88
CA GLY A 197 -7.13 -18.55 -26.94
C GLY A 197 -5.74 -18.93 -26.44
N ASN A 198 -5.15 -18.12 -25.57
CA ASN A 198 -3.86 -18.42 -24.94
C ASN A 198 -3.95 -19.64 -24.00
N ASP A 199 -5.04 -19.78 -23.25
CA ASP A 199 -5.30 -20.94 -22.38
C ASP A 199 -5.50 -22.24 -23.20
N GLU A 200 -6.15 -22.16 -24.37
CA GLU A 200 -6.25 -23.29 -25.31
C GLU A 200 -4.88 -23.75 -25.80
N VAL A 201 -3.97 -22.82 -26.11
CA VAL A 201 -2.59 -23.15 -26.51
C VAL A 201 -1.86 -23.85 -25.37
N ILE A 202 -1.98 -23.35 -24.13
CA ILE A 202 -1.40 -24.00 -22.94
C ILE A 202 -1.94 -25.43 -22.82
N GLY A 203 -3.26 -25.62 -22.90
CA GLY A 203 -3.89 -26.93 -22.85
C GLY A 203 -3.37 -27.89 -23.92
N GLN A 204 -3.18 -27.41 -25.15
CA GLN A 204 -2.64 -28.23 -26.23
C GLN A 204 -1.17 -28.62 -25.99
N VAL A 205 -0.32 -27.71 -25.53
CA VAL A 205 1.09 -28.01 -25.21
C VAL A 205 1.18 -29.05 -24.10
N LEU A 206 0.41 -28.87 -23.02
CA LEU A 206 0.37 -29.81 -21.91
C LEU A 206 -0.17 -31.18 -22.34
N SER A 207 -1.13 -31.22 -23.27
CA SER A 207 -1.65 -32.49 -23.81
C SER A 207 -0.60 -33.29 -24.58
N VAL A 208 0.30 -32.61 -25.32
CA VAL A 208 1.40 -33.26 -26.05
C VAL A 208 2.41 -33.84 -25.06
N LEU A 209 2.83 -33.05 -24.06
CA LEU A 209 3.75 -33.53 -23.02
C LEU A 209 3.19 -34.72 -22.24
N LYS A 210 1.89 -34.68 -21.94
CA LYS A 210 1.20 -35.79 -21.28
C LYS A 210 1.15 -37.04 -22.15
N SER A 211 1.04 -36.90 -23.48
CA SER A 211 1.05 -38.03 -24.40
C SER A 211 2.44 -38.66 -24.57
N GLU A 212 3.51 -37.88 -24.38
CA GLU A 212 4.89 -38.35 -24.47
C GLU A 212 5.48 -38.80 -23.11
N ASP A 213 4.72 -38.66 -22.02
CA ASP A 213 5.11 -39.03 -20.65
C ASP A 213 6.45 -38.40 -20.20
N VAL A 214 6.68 -37.14 -20.60
CA VAL A 214 7.91 -36.42 -20.29
C VAL A 214 7.71 -35.58 -19.02
N PRO A 215 8.56 -35.73 -17.99
CA PRO A 215 8.48 -34.88 -16.81
C PRO A 215 8.96 -33.47 -17.16
N TYR A 216 8.22 -32.47 -16.70
CA TYR A 216 8.44 -31.06 -17.00
C TYR A 216 8.18 -30.16 -15.78
N THR A 217 8.78 -28.97 -15.83
CA THR A 217 8.47 -27.81 -15.00
C THR A 217 8.01 -26.68 -15.90
N ALA A 218 6.85 -26.11 -15.62
CA ALA A 218 6.26 -25.04 -16.40
C ALA A 218 6.13 -23.76 -15.58
N ALA A 219 6.37 -22.63 -16.25
CA ALA A 219 6.27 -21.29 -15.71
C ALA A 219 5.41 -20.44 -16.63
N LEU A 220 4.38 -19.78 -16.10
CA LEU A 220 3.57 -18.78 -16.80
C LEU A 220 3.87 -17.41 -16.22
N THR A 221 4.29 -16.50 -17.08
CA THR A 221 4.53 -15.09 -16.74
C THR A 221 4.30 -14.19 -17.96
N ALA A 222 4.46 -12.89 -17.79
CA ALA A 222 4.38 -11.93 -18.89
C ALA A 222 5.61 -11.06 -19.02
N VAL A 223 5.88 -10.63 -20.25
CA VAL A 223 6.92 -9.63 -20.54
C VAL A 223 6.55 -8.34 -19.87
N ARG A 224 5.28 -7.91 -19.95
CA ARG A 224 4.82 -6.61 -19.45
C ARG A 224 3.50 -6.60 -18.70
N PRO A 225 3.30 -5.67 -17.74
CA PRO A 225 1.97 -5.39 -17.23
C PRO A 225 1.13 -4.74 -18.35
N PRO A 226 -0.20 -4.90 -18.32
CA PRO A 226 -1.09 -4.38 -19.36
C PRO A 226 -1.04 -2.85 -19.49
N ARG A 227 -0.68 -2.15 -18.39
CA ARG A 227 -0.49 -0.69 -18.30
C ARG A 227 0.96 -0.34 -17.95
N VAL A 228 1.82 -0.24 -18.95
CA VAL A 228 3.16 0.37 -18.80
C VAL A 228 3.00 1.89 -18.87
N ALA A 229 3.23 2.60 -17.77
CA ALA A 229 3.45 4.04 -17.84
C ALA A 229 4.67 4.27 -18.75
N ARG A 230 4.50 5.01 -19.85
CA ARG A 230 5.64 5.38 -20.73
C ARG A 230 6.74 5.98 -19.87
N ASP A 231 7.97 5.54 -20.10
CA ASP A 231 9.18 6.07 -19.49
C ASP A 231 9.18 7.61 -19.55
N VAL A 232 8.84 8.23 -18.42
CA VAL A 232 9.32 9.57 -18.07
C VAL A 232 10.73 9.37 -17.52
N ALA A 233 11.63 8.88 -18.38
CA ALA A 233 13.05 8.81 -18.12
C ALA A 233 13.64 10.23 -18.25
N LEU A 234 13.17 11.15 -17.40
CA LEU A 234 13.90 12.35 -17.01
C LEU A 234 13.37 13.01 -15.73
N VAL A 235 12.83 12.26 -14.75
CA VAL A 235 12.87 12.65 -13.32
C VAL A 235 12.85 11.35 -12.51
N ALA A 236 14.02 10.75 -12.30
CA ALA A 236 14.19 9.72 -11.28
C ALA A 236 14.29 10.43 -9.91
N GLY A 237 13.17 10.49 -9.21
CA GLY A 237 13.09 11.07 -7.86
C GLY A 237 11.71 10.86 -7.25
N GLY A 238 11.51 9.70 -6.61
CA GLY A 238 10.46 9.46 -5.62
C GLY A 238 9.04 9.25 -6.15
N LEU A 239 8.63 7.98 -6.32
CA LEU A 239 7.23 7.59 -6.47
C LEU A 239 6.73 6.88 -5.20
N GLY A 240 6.63 7.66 -4.12
CA GLY A 240 5.64 7.45 -3.06
C GLY A 240 4.43 8.33 -3.34
N ARG A 241 3.26 7.97 -2.82
CA ARG A 241 1.96 8.63 -3.06
C ARG A 241 2.06 10.16 -2.99
N GLN A 242 1.91 10.83 -4.13
CA GLN A 242 1.81 12.28 -4.19
C GLN A 242 0.33 12.67 -4.38
N LEU A 243 -0.36 12.88 -3.26
CA LEU A 243 -1.48 13.85 -3.26
C LEU A 243 -0.92 15.20 -3.70
N LEU A 244 -1.74 16.10 -4.26
CA LEU A 244 -1.37 17.45 -4.72
C LEU A 244 -0.58 18.24 -3.66
N GLN A 245 0.71 17.92 -3.55
CA GLN A 245 1.66 18.52 -2.66
C GLN A 245 2.32 19.59 -3.49
N ARG A 246 2.10 20.82 -3.08
CA ARG A 246 2.88 21.95 -3.54
C ARG A 246 4.35 21.58 -3.30
N GLN A 247 5.14 21.47 -4.36
CA GLN A 247 6.60 21.35 -4.26
C GLN A 247 7.11 22.53 -3.42
N SER A 248 7.37 22.28 -2.14
CA SER A 248 8.28 23.10 -1.35
C SER A 248 9.69 22.82 -1.87
N ALA A 249 10.42 23.90 -2.13
CA ALA A 249 11.76 23.88 -2.69
C ALA A 249 12.69 22.89 -1.96
N SER A 250 13.62 22.28 -2.70
CA SER A 250 14.61 21.33 -2.19
C SER A 250 15.24 21.84 -0.88
N PRO A 251 15.03 21.17 0.27
CA PRO A 251 15.73 21.57 1.47
C PRO A 251 17.19 21.13 1.37
N MET A 252 18.07 21.91 1.99
CA MET A 252 19.47 21.52 2.24
C MET A 252 19.48 20.10 2.82
N ILE A 253 20.21 19.19 2.17
CA ILE A 253 20.32 17.79 2.58
C ILE A 253 21.23 17.76 3.82
N PHE A 254 20.61 17.81 4.99
CA PHE A 254 21.30 17.56 6.24
C PHE A 254 21.18 16.08 6.61
N SER A 255 22.28 15.50 7.10
CA SER A 255 22.31 14.13 7.62
C SER A 255 21.46 13.99 8.89
N PRO A 256 20.85 12.81 9.14
CA PRO A 256 20.10 12.55 10.36
C PRO A 256 21.03 12.48 11.57
N VAL A 257 20.59 13.01 12.71
CA VAL A 257 21.31 12.87 13.98
C VAL A 257 21.32 11.40 14.37
N SER A 258 22.51 10.83 14.47
CA SER A 258 22.73 9.47 14.93
C SER A 258 23.35 9.46 16.33
N TYR A 259 22.73 8.75 17.25
CA TYR A 259 23.35 8.41 18.53
C TYR A 259 23.99 7.03 18.43
N ASN A 260 25.32 7.02 18.53
CA ASN A 260 26.16 5.85 18.34
C ASN A 260 26.82 5.46 19.67
N ASP A 261 26.72 4.17 20.00
CA ASP A 261 27.44 3.57 21.13
C ASP A 261 28.46 2.55 20.58
N THR A 262 27.96 1.42 20.05
CA THR A 262 28.73 0.46 19.23
C THR A 262 28.17 0.28 17.81
N ALA A 263 26.91 0.67 17.61
CA ALA A 263 26.16 0.72 16.36
C ALA A 263 25.15 1.87 16.47
N PRO A 264 24.60 2.41 15.36
CA PRO A 264 23.55 3.41 15.42
C PRO A 264 22.31 2.82 16.09
N ARG A 265 21.83 3.45 17.17
CA ARG A 265 20.67 2.95 17.95
C ARG A 265 19.45 3.84 17.87
N ILE A 266 19.68 5.14 17.68
CA ILE A 266 18.62 6.15 17.61
C ILE A 266 18.97 7.06 16.44
N LEU A 267 18.02 7.21 15.52
CA LEU A 267 18.08 8.15 14.42
C LEU A 267 16.97 9.18 14.59
N PHE A 268 17.31 10.44 14.38
CA PHE A 268 16.39 11.55 14.49
C PHE A 268 16.63 12.55 13.36
N TRP A 269 15.56 12.94 12.67
CA TRP A 269 15.62 13.90 11.57
C TRP A 269 14.36 14.77 11.53
N ALA A 270 14.52 16.01 11.10
CA ALA A 270 13.42 16.93 10.82
C ALA A 270 13.86 17.98 9.79
N GLN A 271 12.97 18.37 8.88
CA GLN A 271 13.24 19.45 7.92
C GLN A 271 13.26 20.83 8.60
N ASN A 272 12.38 21.06 9.57
CA ASN A 272 12.38 22.28 10.38
C ASN A 272 12.20 21.91 11.84
N PHE A 273 13.10 22.36 12.70
CA PHE A 273 12.98 22.26 14.14
C PHE A 273 12.99 23.66 14.75
N SER A 274 11.80 24.13 15.15
CA SER A 274 11.61 25.46 15.71
C SER A 274 11.02 25.38 17.12
N VAL A 275 11.56 26.20 18.02
CA VAL A 275 11.16 26.25 19.42
C VAL A 275 10.85 27.68 19.81
N ALA A 276 9.76 27.87 20.55
CA ALA A 276 9.37 29.14 21.12
C ALA A 276 9.46 29.11 22.65
N TYR A 277 10.02 30.18 23.21
CA TYR A 277 9.94 30.48 24.64
C TYR A 277 9.28 31.84 24.83
N ARG A 278 8.14 31.89 25.53
CA ARG A 278 7.36 33.13 25.75
C ARG A 278 7.12 33.90 24.43
N ASP A 279 6.64 33.20 23.41
CA ASP A 279 6.34 33.70 22.05
C ASP A 279 7.55 34.18 21.22
N HIS A 280 8.78 34.05 21.73
CA HIS A 280 9.99 34.25 20.93
C HIS A 280 10.40 32.96 20.25
N TRP A 281 10.29 32.90 18.93
CA TRP A 281 10.67 31.74 18.11
C TRP A 281 12.16 31.76 17.76
N LYS A 282 12.79 30.59 17.85
CA LYS A 282 14.17 30.35 17.38
C LYS A 282 14.19 29.05 16.58
N ASP A 283 14.81 29.11 15.40
CA ASP A 283 15.04 27.95 14.54
C ASP A 283 16.35 27.26 14.97
N LEU A 284 16.27 25.94 15.18
CA LEU A 284 17.34 25.07 15.63
C LEU A 284 17.78 24.10 14.54
N THR A 285 17.15 24.11 13.38
CA THR A 285 17.42 23.16 12.28
C THR A 285 18.90 23.12 11.92
N SER A 286 19.51 24.27 11.65
CA SER A 286 20.93 24.36 11.28
C SER A 286 21.89 24.03 12.42
N LEU A 287 21.47 24.24 13.67
CA LEU A 287 22.26 23.86 14.86
C LEU A 287 22.16 22.36 15.17
N THR A 288 21.11 21.70 14.72
CA THR A 288 20.84 20.29 15.01
C THR A 288 21.41 19.38 13.93
N PHE A 289 21.21 19.73 12.66
CA PHE A 289 21.55 18.88 11.52
C PHE A 289 22.69 19.43 10.67
N GLY A 290 23.12 20.68 10.90
CA GLY A 290 24.14 21.34 10.06
C GLY A 290 25.58 20.95 10.36
N ASP A 291 25.89 20.60 11.61
CA ASP A 291 27.25 20.26 12.06
C ASP A 291 27.16 19.25 13.20
N GLU A 292 27.30 17.96 12.90
CA GLU A 292 27.12 16.85 13.85
C GLU A 292 28.10 16.95 15.04
N ASP A 293 29.31 17.47 14.81
CA ASP A 293 30.37 17.59 15.83
C ASP A 293 30.08 18.65 16.90
N ARG A 294 29.16 19.59 16.63
CA ARG A 294 28.77 20.64 17.58
C ARG A 294 27.61 20.23 18.49
N LEU A 295 26.91 19.14 18.17
CA LEU A 295 25.73 18.73 18.90
C LEU A 295 26.12 17.90 20.13
N ASN A 296 25.84 18.46 21.31
CA ASN A 296 26.14 17.76 22.55
C ASN A 296 25.02 16.76 22.90
N LEU A 297 25.30 15.48 22.64
CA LEU A 297 24.41 14.34 22.90
C LEU A 297 24.59 13.69 24.29
N THR A 298 25.34 14.34 25.21
CA THR A 298 25.64 13.77 26.53
C THR A 298 24.37 13.48 27.33
N GLY A 299 24.28 12.26 27.87
CA GLY A 299 23.11 11.77 28.60
C GLY A 299 22.07 11.03 27.76
N SER A 300 22.32 10.90 26.45
CA SER A 300 21.63 9.91 25.61
C SER A 300 21.97 8.50 26.08
N PHE A 301 21.00 7.60 26.02
CA PHE A 301 21.11 6.24 26.54
C PHE A 301 20.16 5.32 25.79
N TRP A 302 20.51 4.06 25.63
CA TRP A 302 19.61 3.08 25.05
C TRP A 302 19.65 1.77 25.85
N ASN A 303 18.51 1.11 25.91
CA ASN A 303 18.29 -0.23 26.45
C ASN A 303 17.22 -0.92 25.59
N GLU A 304 16.98 -2.21 25.78
CA GLU A 304 15.98 -2.97 25.02
C GLU A 304 14.55 -2.43 25.22
N SER A 305 14.27 -1.85 26.39
CA SER A 305 12.96 -1.36 26.78
C SER A 305 12.80 0.17 26.71
N VAL A 306 13.88 0.94 26.87
CA VAL A 306 13.85 2.41 26.94
C VAL A 306 15.04 3.00 26.20
N ALA A 307 14.77 3.98 25.35
CA ALA A 307 15.78 4.78 24.67
C ALA A 307 15.56 6.26 24.97
N ARG A 308 16.65 7.00 25.19
CA ARG A 308 16.65 8.42 25.51
C ARG A 308 17.62 9.13 24.59
N LEU A 309 17.12 10.11 23.84
CA LEU A 309 17.93 11.02 23.06
C LEU A 309 17.96 12.39 23.75
N VAL A 310 19.15 12.92 24.01
CA VAL A 310 19.35 14.20 24.68
C VAL A 310 20.04 15.16 23.72
N LEU A 311 19.44 16.32 23.48
CA LEU A 311 20.01 17.40 22.67
C LEU A 311 20.28 18.60 23.58
N THR A 312 21.54 18.97 23.77
CA THR A 312 21.93 20.10 24.63
C THR A 312 22.40 21.29 23.81
N TYR A 313 21.79 22.45 24.03
CA TYR A 313 22.15 23.72 23.38
C TYR A 313 22.65 24.71 24.43
N GLU A 314 23.89 25.19 24.28
CA GLU A 314 24.51 26.08 25.28
C GLU A 314 23.94 27.50 25.26
N GLN A 315 23.55 28.01 24.08
CA GLN A 315 23.14 29.40 23.89
C GLN A 315 21.71 29.51 23.30
N LEU A 316 20.74 28.93 23.99
CA LEU A 316 19.31 29.00 23.65
C LEU A 316 18.59 29.96 24.61
N PHE A 317 18.01 31.05 24.09
CA PHE A 317 17.36 32.08 24.91
C PHE A 317 18.22 32.64 26.07
N GLY A 318 19.55 32.66 25.90
CA GLY A 318 20.50 33.15 26.91
C GLY A 318 20.86 32.14 28.01
N THR A 319 20.42 30.89 27.90
CA THR A 319 20.68 29.81 28.87
C THR A 319 21.00 28.48 28.17
N THR A 320 21.56 27.54 28.93
CA THR A 320 21.73 26.16 28.47
C THR A 320 20.38 25.44 28.54
N VAL A 321 19.90 24.92 27.40
CA VAL A 321 18.62 24.21 27.31
C VAL A 321 18.84 22.81 26.77
N THR A 322 18.30 21.81 27.48
CA THR A 322 18.40 20.40 27.07
C THR A 322 17.03 19.84 26.73
N PHE A 323 16.90 19.28 25.53
CA PHE A 323 15.72 18.52 25.09
C PHE A 323 15.97 17.04 25.32
N ARG A 324 15.03 16.34 25.95
CA ARG A 324 15.10 14.90 26.16
C ARG A 324 13.90 14.23 25.51
N PHE A 325 14.15 13.37 24.54
CA PHE A 325 13.16 12.51 23.92
C PHE A 325 13.23 11.16 24.61
N ILE A 326 12.13 10.73 25.24
CA ILE A 326 12.05 9.46 25.96
C ILE A 326 11.16 8.52 25.17
N LEU A 327 11.78 7.48 24.60
CA LEU A 327 11.11 6.42 23.86
C LEU A 327 11.05 5.15 24.69
N ALA A 328 9.94 4.43 24.62
CA ALA A 328 9.76 3.14 25.27
C ALA A 328 9.40 2.08 24.23
N ASN A 329 9.96 0.88 24.36
CA ASN A 329 9.64 -0.28 23.54
C ASN A 329 8.86 -1.29 24.39
N ARG A 330 7.64 -1.65 23.95
CA ARG A 330 6.75 -2.56 24.68
C ARG A 330 6.19 -3.63 23.76
N PHE A 331 6.13 -4.86 24.26
CA PHE A 331 5.45 -5.95 23.59
C PHE A 331 3.95 -5.86 23.83
N TYR A 332 3.17 -5.75 22.75
CA TYR A 332 1.70 -5.69 22.84
C TYR A 332 1.12 -7.05 22.45
N PRO A 333 0.51 -7.80 23.42
CA PRO A 333 0.07 -9.17 23.18
C PRO A 333 -1.01 -9.29 22.10
N VAL A 334 -1.87 -8.27 21.96
CA VAL A 334 -2.92 -8.23 20.92
C VAL A 334 -2.34 -8.21 19.52
N SER A 335 -1.20 -7.53 19.33
CA SER A 335 -0.53 -7.44 18.03
C SER A 335 0.59 -8.47 17.84
N ALA A 336 0.92 -9.22 18.90
CA ALA A 336 2.09 -10.10 18.98
C ALA A 336 3.41 -9.44 18.51
N ARG A 337 3.55 -8.13 18.68
CA ARG A 337 4.66 -7.33 18.16
C ARG A 337 5.17 -6.32 19.19
N HIS A 338 6.43 -5.93 19.03
CA HIS A 338 7.07 -4.85 19.78
C HIS A 338 6.77 -3.51 19.11
N TRP A 339 6.20 -2.59 19.88
CA TRP A 339 5.90 -1.22 19.46
C TRP A 339 6.73 -0.25 20.28
N PHE A 340 7.29 0.74 19.59
CA PHE A 340 7.94 1.86 20.24
C PHE A 340 6.98 3.05 20.32
N THR A 341 7.04 3.77 21.43
CA THR A 341 6.26 4.99 21.68
C THR A 341 7.19 6.08 22.17
N LEU A 342 7.03 7.31 21.68
CA LEU A 342 7.64 8.48 22.30
C LEU A 342 6.75 8.89 23.48
N GLU A 343 7.12 8.49 24.70
CA GLU A 343 6.27 8.71 25.87
C GLU A 343 6.17 10.20 26.21
N ARG A 344 7.34 10.86 26.27
CA ARG A 344 7.45 12.25 26.69
C ARG A 344 8.66 12.94 26.08
N LEU A 345 8.50 14.24 25.88
CA LEU A 345 9.55 15.17 25.54
C LEU A 345 9.71 16.17 26.69
N GLU A 346 10.91 16.21 27.27
CA GLU A 346 11.22 17.06 28.41
C GLU A 346 12.18 18.17 27.99
N ILE A 347 11.83 19.42 28.30
CA ILE A 347 12.69 20.58 28.08
C ILE A 347 13.19 21.05 29.44
N HIS A 348 14.50 20.96 29.65
CA HIS A 348 15.13 21.48 30.87
C HIS A 348 15.76 22.83 30.56
N SER A 349 15.36 23.86 31.30
CA SER A 349 15.86 25.22 31.16
C SER A 349 15.94 25.89 32.52
N ASN A 350 17.12 26.34 32.94
CA ASN A 350 17.35 27.14 34.16
C ASN A 350 16.60 26.60 35.40
N GLY A 351 16.73 25.29 35.67
CA GLY A 351 16.08 24.60 36.80
C GLY A 351 14.58 24.31 36.64
N SER A 352 13.93 24.79 35.58
CA SER A 352 12.55 24.45 35.23
C SER A 352 12.50 23.30 34.21
N VAL A 353 11.53 22.40 34.36
CA VAL A 353 11.29 21.29 33.44
C VAL A 353 9.89 21.40 32.86
N ALA A 354 9.80 21.50 31.54
CA ALA A 354 8.53 21.42 30.82
C ALA A 354 8.36 20.03 30.22
N TYR A 355 7.18 19.44 30.41
CA TYR A 355 6.85 18.09 29.94
C TYR A 355 5.82 18.17 28.82
N PHE A 356 6.06 17.44 27.74
CA PHE A 356 5.12 17.26 26.64
C PHE A 356 4.86 15.77 26.44
N ASN A 357 3.61 15.36 26.54
CA ASN A 357 3.20 13.99 26.24
C ASN A 357 3.08 13.83 24.73
N ALA A 358 3.69 12.78 24.20
CA ALA A 358 3.74 12.52 22.76
C ALA A 358 3.16 11.14 22.41
N SER A 359 2.10 10.72 23.11
CA SER A 359 1.56 9.35 23.04
C SER A 359 1.06 8.91 21.65
N GLN A 360 0.81 9.85 20.74
CA GLN A 360 0.41 9.56 19.36
C GLN A 360 1.60 9.28 18.43
N VAL A 361 2.82 9.57 18.88
CA VAL A 361 4.06 9.22 18.18
C VAL A 361 4.41 7.79 18.56
N THR A 362 3.92 6.85 17.76
CA THR A 362 4.03 5.40 18.00
C THR A 362 4.16 4.64 16.69
N GLY A 363 4.89 3.54 16.70
CA GLY A 363 5.02 2.65 15.55
C GLY A 363 5.58 1.28 15.93
N PRO A 364 5.55 0.31 15.02
CA PRO A 364 6.28 -0.95 15.19
C PRO A 364 7.78 -0.67 15.35
N SER A 365 8.46 -1.35 16.29
CA SER A 365 9.90 -1.17 16.59
C SER A 365 10.84 -1.39 15.41
N ILE A 366 10.38 -2.09 14.36
CA ILE A 366 11.15 -2.37 13.12
C ILE A 366 11.11 -1.17 12.16
N TYR A 367 10.12 -0.30 12.28
CA TYR A 367 9.85 0.82 11.40
C TYR A 367 10.28 2.14 12.03
N SER A 368 10.46 3.17 11.20
CA SER A 368 10.59 4.56 11.65
C SER A 368 9.20 5.19 11.77
N PHE A 369 9.04 6.21 12.60
CA PHE A 369 7.82 7.02 12.65
C PHE A 369 8.05 8.29 11.85
N HIS A 370 7.12 8.64 10.97
CA HIS A 370 7.20 9.82 10.11
C HIS A 370 5.94 10.68 10.21
N CYS A 371 6.08 12.00 10.22
CA CYS A 371 4.95 12.91 10.25
C CYS A 371 5.29 14.29 9.68
N GLU A 372 4.45 14.82 8.78
CA GLU A 372 4.69 16.11 8.13
C GLU A 372 4.69 17.28 9.12
N TYR A 373 3.81 17.27 10.12
CA TYR A 373 3.72 18.33 11.13
C TYR A 373 3.52 17.76 12.53
N VAL A 374 4.50 17.97 13.41
CA VAL A 374 4.41 17.66 14.84
C VAL A 374 4.53 18.96 15.62
N SER A 375 3.44 19.41 16.23
CA SER A 375 3.42 20.68 16.96
C SER A 375 2.75 20.57 18.32
N SER A 376 3.10 21.51 19.19
CA SER A 376 2.44 21.71 20.49
C SER A 376 1.32 22.77 20.45
N LEU A 377 1.08 23.39 19.30
CA LEU A 377 0.13 24.50 19.14
C LEU A 377 -1.29 23.96 18.97
N ASN A 378 -2.20 24.32 19.90
CA ASN A 378 -3.60 23.85 20.02
C ASN A 378 -4.55 24.07 18.82
N LYS A 379 -4.03 24.40 17.65
CA LYS A 379 -4.87 24.84 16.53
C LYS A 379 -5.40 23.70 15.67
N ASN A 380 -4.80 22.51 15.61
CA ASN A 380 -5.34 21.34 14.87
C ASN A 380 -4.55 20.05 15.17
N GLY A 381 -5.05 19.17 16.03
CA GLY A 381 -4.55 17.78 16.13
C GLY A 381 -3.11 17.65 16.65
N ASN A 382 -2.76 18.35 17.73
CA ASN A 382 -1.41 18.34 18.29
C ASN A 382 -0.99 16.93 18.71
N LEU A 383 0.17 16.47 18.23
CA LEU A 383 0.80 15.26 18.74
C LEU A 383 1.53 15.51 20.07
N LEU A 384 1.93 16.76 20.34
CA LEU A 384 2.63 17.15 21.57
C LEU A 384 1.70 17.91 22.51
N VAL A 385 1.30 17.26 23.60
CA VAL A 385 0.38 17.83 24.59
C VAL A 385 1.17 18.30 25.80
N PRO A 386 1.19 19.61 26.13
CA PRO A 386 1.87 20.08 27.33
C PRO A 386 1.18 19.58 28.60
N GLY A 387 1.97 19.13 29.58
CA GLY A 387 1.44 18.66 30.87
C GLY A 387 0.80 19.79 31.71
N THR A 388 1.26 21.03 31.53
CA THR A 388 0.72 22.23 32.20
C THR A 388 0.25 23.24 31.16
N GLN A 389 -1.00 23.68 31.25
CA GLN A 389 -1.57 24.70 30.38
C GLN A 389 -1.83 26.00 31.18
N PRO A 390 -1.36 27.17 30.74
CA PRO A 390 -0.60 27.45 29.51
C PRO A 390 0.89 27.06 29.61
N SER A 391 1.45 26.48 28.56
CA SER A 391 2.90 26.24 28.47
C SER A 391 3.63 27.48 27.95
N LEU A 392 4.71 27.87 28.63
CA LEU A 392 5.63 28.92 28.16
C LEU A 392 6.47 28.46 26.96
N TRP A 393 6.64 27.14 26.83
CA TRP A 393 7.36 26.49 25.76
C TRP A 393 6.39 26.03 24.69
N GLN A 394 6.78 26.23 23.44
CA GLN A 394 6.11 25.70 22.26
C GLN A 394 7.16 25.12 21.31
N MET A 395 6.79 24.09 20.57
CA MET A 395 7.68 23.51 19.57
C MET A 395 6.92 23.06 18.33
N THR A 396 7.61 23.13 17.21
CA THR A 396 7.13 22.75 15.89
C THR A 396 8.23 22.02 15.15
N PHE A 397 7.90 20.81 14.71
CA PHE A 397 8.68 20.03 13.78
C PHE A 397 7.94 19.93 12.46
N GLN A 398 8.66 20.18 11.37
CA GLN A 398 8.21 19.89 10.01
C GLN A 398 9.01 18.69 9.49
N ASP A 399 8.31 17.76 8.86
CA ASP A 399 8.87 16.54 8.28
C ASP A 399 9.67 15.72 9.32
N PHE A 400 9.01 15.39 10.43
CA PHE A 400 9.62 14.73 11.58
C PHE A 400 9.75 13.23 11.32
N GLN A 401 10.97 12.69 11.44
CA GLN A 401 11.23 11.27 11.38
C GLN A 401 12.11 10.80 12.56
N ILE A 402 11.70 9.72 13.23
CA ILE A 402 12.45 9.15 14.35
C ILE A 402 12.39 7.62 14.36
N GLN A 403 13.50 6.99 14.70
CA GLN A 403 13.59 5.54 14.88
C GLN A 403 14.50 5.21 16.05
N ALA A 404 14.14 4.17 16.81
CA ALA A 404 14.92 3.68 17.93
C ALA A 404 14.90 2.14 17.98
N PHE A 405 15.82 1.57 18.75
CA PHE A 405 15.95 0.14 19.07
C PHE A 405 16.47 -0.72 17.91
N ASN A 406 15.71 -0.82 16.82
CA ASN A 406 16.02 -1.72 15.70
C ASN A 406 16.44 -0.93 14.45
N VAL A 407 17.60 -0.28 14.54
CA VAL A 407 18.19 0.48 13.43
C VAL A 407 19.24 -0.38 12.74
N THR A 408 19.11 -0.57 11.43
CA THR A 408 20.04 -1.34 10.60
C THR A 408 20.78 -0.40 9.66
N GLY A 409 22.05 -0.12 9.94
CA GLY A 409 22.85 0.88 9.21
C GLY A 409 22.56 2.32 9.66
N GLU A 410 23.14 3.31 8.98
CA GLU A 410 22.91 4.75 9.25
C GLU A 410 21.69 5.30 8.50
N GLN A 411 20.72 4.44 8.17
CA GLN A 411 19.53 4.79 7.40
C GLN A 411 18.26 4.42 8.16
N PHE A 412 17.19 5.17 7.90
CA PHE A 412 15.87 4.86 8.45
C PHE A 412 15.28 3.62 7.75
N SER A 413 14.65 2.76 8.55
CA SER A 413 13.75 1.72 8.07
C SER A 413 12.46 2.33 7.51
N TYR A 414 11.62 1.48 6.91
CA TYR A 414 10.30 1.85 6.39
C TYR A 414 9.51 2.75 7.36
N ALA A 415 8.86 3.78 6.83
CA ALA A 415 8.18 4.80 7.61
C ALA A 415 6.72 4.42 7.92
N SER A 416 6.34 4.57 9.20
CA SER A 416 4.97 4.53 9.70
C SER A 416 4.47 5.96 9.84
N ASP A 417 3.61 6.39 8.93
CA ASP A 417 3.07 7.75 8.92
C ASP A 417 2.06 8.01 10.04
N CYS A 418 2.06 9.24 10.56
CA CYS A 418 1.09 9.70 11.57
C CYS A 418 -0.34 9.86 11.02
N ALA A 419 -0.51 9.92 9.70
CA ALA A 419 -1.81 10.04 9.05
C ALA A 419 -2.33 8.67 8.61
N GLY A 420 -3.44 8.24 9.20
CA GLY A 420 -4.20 7.11 8.67
C GLY A 420 -4.91 7.49 7.37
N PHE A 421 -5.17 6.51 6.52
CA PHE A 421 -5.92 6.67 5.27
C PHE A 421 -7.25 7.42 5.44
N PHE A 422 -7.95 7.13 6.54
CA PHE A 422 -9.20 7.78 6.91
C PHE A 422 -9.15 8.13 8.38
N SER A 423 -9.45 9.39 8.70
CA SER A 423 -9.62 9.82 10.09
C SER A 423 -10.88 9.18 10.68
N PRO A 424 -10.97 9.07 12.02
CA PRO A 424 -12.19 8.59 12.68
C PRO A 424 -13.45 9.35 12.24
N GLY A 425 -13.32 10.67 12.00
CA GLY A 425 -14.42 11.49 11.50
C GLY A 425 -14.87 11.10 10.09
N ILE A 426 -13.93 10.80 9.19
CA ILE A 426 -14.26 10.33 7.84
C ILE A 426 -14.91 8.95 7.89
N TRP A 427 -14.42 8.04 8.74
CA TRP A 427 -15.03 6.72 8.93
C TRP A 427 -16.48 6.80 9.39
N MET A 428 -16.75 7.63 10.41
CA MET A 428 -18.12 7.82 10.90
C MET A 428 -19.02 8.46 9.84
N GLY A 429 -18.50 9.41 9.05
CA GLY A 429 -19.23 10.03 7.94
C GLY A 429 -19.51 9.06 6.78
N LEU A 430 -18.53 8.26 6.40
CA LEU A 430 -18.64 7.29 5.30
C LEU A 430 -19.62 6.17 5.66
N LEU A 431 -19.51 5.63 6.88
CA LEU A 431 -20.40 4.58 7.37
C LEU A 431 -21.87 5.05 7.42
N THR A 432 -22.10 6.26 7.95
CA THR A 432 -23.45 6.83 8.04
C THR A 432 -24.02 7.19 6.67
N SER A 433 -23.19 7.74 5.77
CA SER A 433 -23.61 8.08 4.41
C SER A 433 -23.96 6.83 3.60
N LEU A 434 -23.14 5.78 3.68
CA LEU A 434 -23.39 4.50 3.01
C LEU A 434 -24.68 3.85 3.52
N PHE A 435 -24.92 3.90 4.83
CA PHE A 435 -26.15 3.38 5.44
C PHE A 435 -27.40 4.14 4.97
N MET A 436 -27.35 5.48 4.94
CA MET A 436 -28.47 6.29 4.44
C MET A 436 -28.70 6.08 2.94
N LEU A 437 -27.63 5.92 2.16
CA LEU A 437 -27.70 5.64 0.74
C LEU A 437 -28.35 4.27 0.49
N PHE A 438 -28.02 3.25 1.30
CA PHE A 438 -28.67 1.95 1.24
C PHE A 438 -30.19 2.06 1.45
N ILE A 439 -30.64 2.75 2.51
CA ILE A 439 -32.07 2.98 2.78
C ILE A 439 -32.73 3.73 1.63
N PHE A 440 -32.08 4.76 1.11
CA PHE A 440 -32.59 5.56 -0.01
C PHE A 440 -32.75 4.71 -1.27
N THR A 441 -31.73 3.92 -1.64
CA THR A 441 -31.80 3.04 -2.83
C THR A 441 -32.88 1.97 -2.69
N TYR A 442 -33.08 1.43 -1.48
CA TYR A 442 -34.16 0.49 -1.21
C TYR A 442 -35.54 1.14 -1.35
N GLY A 443 -35.72 2.33 -0.78
CA GLY A 443 -36.95 3.12 -0.95
C GLY A 443 -37.24 3.45 -2.41
N LEU A 444 -36.21 3.88 -3.16
CA LEU A 444 -36.32 4.17 -4.59
C LEU A 444 -36.67 2.92 -5.40
N HIS A 445 -36.03 1.78 -5.11
CA HIS A 445 -36.34 0.49 -5.74
C HIS A 445 -37.80 0.09 -5.54
N MET A 446 -38.34 0.26 -4.33
CA MET A 446 -39.75 -0.02 -4.03
C MET A 446 -40.70 0.90 -4.80
N ILE A 447 -40.40 2.20 -4.89
CA ILE A 447 -41.20 3.16 -5.67
C ILE A 447 -41.18 2.80 -7.16
N LEU A 448 -40.01 2.48 -7.71
CA LEU A 448 -39.87 2.08 -9.12
C LEU A 448 -40.59 0.76 -9.43
N SER A 449 -40.83 -0.08 -8.42
CA SER A 449 -41.55 -1.35 -8.56
C SER A 449 -43.08 -1.21 -8.47
N LEU A 450 -43.61 -0.01 -8.23
CA LEU A 450 -45.05 0.23 -8.20
C LEU A 450 -45.64 0.08 -9.62
N LYS A 451 -46.31 -1.05 -9.86
CA LYS A 451 -47.12 -1.26 -11.05
C LYS A 451 -48.47 -0.57 -10.86
N THR A 452 -48.84 0.33 -11.77
CA THR A 452 -50.20 0.88 -11.82
C THR A 452 -51.16 -0.23 -12.25
N MET A 453 -52.31 -0.34 -11.58
CA MET A 453 -53.36 -1.28 -11.99
C MET A 453 -53.79 -0.93 -13.42
N ASP A 454 -53.82 -1.92 -14.30
CA ASP A 454 -54.32 -1.74 -15.65
C ASP A 454 -55.82 -1.41 -15.56
N ARG A 455 -56.19 -0.16 -15.85
CA ARG A 455 -57.56 0.34 -15.68
C ARG A 455 -58.43 0.07 -16.90
N PHE A 456 -57.86 -0.51 -17.95
CA PHE A 456 -58.61 -0.89 -19.13
C PHE A 456 -58.52 -2.40 -19.27
N ASP A 457 -59.65 -3.08 -19.13
CA ASP A 457 -59.81 -4.45 -19.61
C ASP A 457 -59.38 -4.46 -21.08
N ASP A 458 -58.18 -5.00 -21.33
CA ASP A 458 -57.72 -5.28 -22.68
C ASP A 458 -58.78 -6.14 -23.35
N HIS A 459 -59.36 -5.63 -24.44
CA HIS A 459 -60.44 -6.30 -25.16
C HIS A 459 -59.97 -7.63 -25.79
N LYS A 460 -58.66 -7.91 -25.75
CA LYS A 460 -58.02 -9.15 -26.16
C LYS A 460 -57.51 -10.02 -24.99
N GLY A 461 -57.66 -9.57 -23.74
CA GLY A 461 -57.35 -10.36 -22.56
C GLY A 461 -58.42 -11.43 -22.30
N PRO A 462 -58.07 -12.61 -21.75
CA PRO A 462 -59.03 -13.65 -21.43
C PRO A 462 -60.02 -13.17 -20.35
N ALA A 463 -61.31 -13.26 -20.64
CA ALA A 463 -62.37 -12.86 -19.72
C ALA A 463 -62.35 -13.69 -18.43
N ILE A 464 -62.60 -13.03 -17.29
CA ILE A 464 -62.68 -13.65 -15.97
C ILE A 464 -63.79 -14.72 -15.99
N ALA A 465 -63.40 -15.99 -15.88
CA ALA A 465 -64.35 -17.10 -15.79
C ALA A 465 -64.94 -17.15 -14.38
N LEU A 466 -66.19 -16.70 -14.24
CA LEU A 466 -66.99 -16.94 -13.03
C LEU A 466 -67.44 -18.40 -13.02
N THR A 467 -66.85 -19.23 -12.17
CA THR A 467 -67.38 -20.58 -11.91
C THR A 467 -68.67 -20.43 -11.09
N GLN A 468 -69.83 -20.60 -11.73
CA GLN A 468 -71.08 -20.79 -10.99
C GLN A 468 -70.99 -22.10 -10.23
N ILE A 469 -71.05 -22.00 -8.89
CA ILE A 469 -71.26 -23.14 -8.01
C ILE A 469 -72.74 -23.51 -8.16
N VAL A 470 -73.01 -24.68 -8.73
CA VAL A 470 -74.34 -25.34 -8.71
C VAL A 470 -74.32 -26.40 -7.64
#